data_AF-A0A4V6N669-F1
#
_entry.id   AF-A0A4V6N669-F1
#
_cell.length_a   1.000
_cell.length_b   1.000
_cell.length_c   1.000
_cell.angle_alpha   90.00
_cell.angle_beta   90.00
_cell.angle_gamma   90.00
#
_symmetry.space_group_name_H-M   'P 1'
#
loop_
_entity.id
_entity.type
_entity.pdbx_description
1 polymer ?
#
loop_
_entity_poly.entity_id
_entity_poly.type
_entity_poly.pdbx_seq_one_letter_code
_entity_poly.pdbx_strand_id
1 'polypeptide(L)'
;MKYIIPIIAAFLMFTIRAQAQVTPIRTGWHSLTIQWISFNEAEPGRVYIRSIGKDEYSIQGEQVDRDSKEYVKINGTLLNKGRTLKFNGNIVSKINSNNDGQPCELNGLYLFKASGVRKYWRLQHLLNCDGETTDYIDIFF
;
A
#
# COMPACT_ATOMS: atom_id res chain seq x y z
N MET A 1 -55.57 35.55 -37.42
CA MET A 1 -55.24 35.32 -35.99
C MET A 1 -54.48 34.00 -35.90
N LYS A 2 -53.16 34.03 -35.69
CA LYS A 2 -52.30 32.83 -35.59
C LYS A 2 -51.65 32.83 -34.20
N TYR A 3 -52.02 31.87 -33.36
CA TYR A 3 -51.41 31.64 -32.06
C TYR A 3 -50.21 30.70 -32.23
N ILE A 4 -49.02 31.14 -31.80
CA ILE A 4 -47.80 30.33 -31.77
C ILE A 4 -47.60 29.86 -30.33
N ILE A 5 -47.63 28.55 -30.12
CA ILE A 5 -47.32 27.89 -28.85
C ILE A 5 -45.80 27.67 -28.80
N PRO A 6 -45.06 28.13 -27.78
CA PRO A 6 -43.65 27.79 -27.66
C PRO A 6 -43.51 26.42 -26.98
N ILE A 7 -42.86 25.49 -27.68
CA ILE A 7 -42.45 24.20 -27.14
C ILE A 7 -41.20 24.45 -26.27
N ILE A 8 -41.35 24.33 -24.95
CA ILE A 8 -40.23 24.37 -24.01
C ILE A 8 -39.56 22.99 -24.04
N ALA A 9 -38.41 22.90 -24.71
CA ALA A 9 -37.58 21.71 -24.67
C ALA A 9 -36.80 21.67 -23.34
N ALA A 10 -37.22 20.81 -22.41
CA ALA A 10 -36.50 20.55 -21.17
C ALA A 10 -35.26 19.67 -21.46
N PHE A 11 -34.08 20.28 -21.46
CA PHE A 11 -32.80 19.57 -21.58
C PHE A 11 -32.47 18.88 -20.25
N LEU A 12 -32.74 17.58 -20.16
CA LEU A 12 -32.27 16.74 -19.05
C LEU A 12 -30.76 16.57 -19.15
N MET A 13 -30.00 17.34 -18.37
CA MET A 13 -28.56 17.14 -18.23
C MET A 13 -28.30 15.87 -17.40
N PHE A 14 -28.01 14.76 -18.08
CA PHE A 14 -27.40 13.59 -17.43
C PHE A 14 -25.94 13.91 -17.12
N THR A 15 -25.63 14.18 -15.85
CA THR A 15 -24.24 14.27 -15.40
C THR A 15 -23.61 12.88 -15.40
N ILE A 16 -22.79 12.58 -16.40
CA ILE A 16 -21.96 11.37 -16.40
C ILE A 16 -20.87 11.58 -15.34
N ARG A 17 -20.98 10.87 -14.21
CA ARG A 17 -19.87 10.79 -13.25
C ARG A 17 -18.79 9.90 -13.86
N ALA A 18 -17.69 10.49 -14.30
CA ALA A 18 -16.49 9.74 -14.66
C ALA A 18 -15.96 9.02 -13.40
N GLN A 19 -16.08 7.70 -13.34
CA GLN A 19 -15.35 6.91 -12.35
C GLN A 19 -13.88 6.90 -12.75
N ALA A 20 -13.01 7.40 -11.89
CA ALA A 20 -11.57 7.27 -12.08
C ALA A 20 -11.22 5.78 -12.10
N GLN A 21 -10.71 5.30 -13.24
CA GLN A 21 -10.28 3.92 -13.39
C GLN A 21 -9.02 3.70 -12.54
N VAL A 22 -9.09 2.75 -11.61
CA VAL A 22 -7.93 2.35 -10.80
C VAL A 22 -6.97 1.58 -11.69
N THR A 23 -5.75 2.09 -11.85
CA THR A 23 -4.70 1.38 -12.58
C THR A 23 -4.30 0.12 -11.82
N PRO A 24 -4.26 -1.06 -12.47
CA PRO A 24 -3.82 -2.29 -11.84
C PRO A 24 -2.40 -2.18 -11.27
N ILE A 25 -2.15 -2.86 -10.15
CA ILE A 25 -0.79 -3.03 -9.62
C ILE A 25 -0.02 -3.96 -10.56
N ARG A 26 1.24 -3.63 -10.85
CA ARG A 26 2.19 -4.53 -11.54
C ARG A 26 2.37 -5.79 -10.69
N THR A 27 2.23 -6.97 -11.28
CA THR A 27 2.49 -8.25 -10.59
C THR A 27 3.95 -8.65 -10.74
N GLY A 28 4.40 -9.58 -9.90
CA GLY A 28 5.76 -10.08 -9.90
C GLY A 28 6.56 -9.61 -8.69
N TRP A 29 7.86 -9.43 -8.87
CA TRP A 29 8.78 -9.05 -7.79
C TRP A 29 8.89 -7.54 -7.64
N HIS A 30 8.84 -7.10 -6.39
CA HIS A 30 8.96 -5.70 -5.96
C HIS A 30 9.93 -5.60 -4.78
N SER A 31 10.59 -4.45 -4.65
CA SER A 31 11.43 -4.17 -3.48
C SER A 31 10.56 -3.90 -2.25
N LEU A 32 11.00 -4.43 -1.11
CA LEU A 32 10.44 -4.19 0.21
C LEU A 32 11.55 -3.64 1.10
N THR A 33 11.29 -2.57 1.83
CA THR A 33 12.24 -2.03 2.80
C THR A 33 11.60 -1.70 4.14
N ILE A 34 12.37 -1.80 5.21
CA ILE A 34 12.21 -1.08 6.47
C ILE A 34 13.43 -0.17 6.67
N GLN A 35 13.21 1.08 7.12
CA GLN A 35 14.29 2.08 7.20
C GLN A 35 15.52 1.63 8.01
N TRP A 36 15.29 0.79 9.02
CA TRP A 36 16.30 0.40 10.00
C TRP A 36 17.38 -0.51 9.41
N ILE A 37 17.04 -1.30 8.38
CA ILE A 37 18.00 -2.15 7.68
C ILE A 37 18.77 -1.33 6.64
N SER A 38 18.08 -0.49 5.86
CA SER A 38 18.76 0.47 4.97
C SER A 38 17.89 1.70 4.70
N PHE A 39 18.50 2.88 4.81
CA PHE A 39 17.82 4.17 4.60
C PHE A 39 17.71 4.59 3.13
N ASN A 40 18.54 4.03 2.25
CA ASN A 40 18.67 4.42 0.84
C ASN A 40 18.37 3.28 -0.13
N GLU A 41 17.67 2.25 0.33
CA GLU A 41 17.35 1.06 -0.48
C GLU A 41 18.62 0.32 -0.98
N ALA A 42 19.78 0.46 -0.30
CA ALA A 42 21.01 -0.23 -0.70
C ALA A 42 20.86 -1.76 -0.64
N GLU A 43 20.07 -2.26 0.32
CA GLU A 43 19.87 -3.69 0.55
C GLU A 43 18.38 -4.01 0.66
N PRO A 44 17.60 -3.87 -0.42
CA PRO A 44 16.18 -4.07 -0.37
C PRO A 44 15.84 -5.56 -0.25
N GLY A 45 14.81 -5.83 0.53
CA GLY A 45 14.12 -7.11 0.49
C GLY A 45 13.26 -7.22 -0.76
N ARG A 46 12.53 -8.33 -0.84
CA ARG A 46 11.67 -8.61 -1.99
C ARG A 46 10.32 -9.15 -1.55
N VAL A 47 9.28 -8.69 -2.21
CA VAL A 47 7.92 -9.24 -2.14
C VAL A 47 7.46 -9.68 -3.51
N TYR A 48 6.71 -10.78 -3.53
CA TYR A 48 6.03 -11.26 -4.72
C TYR A 48 4.55 -10.92 -4.65
N ILE A 49 4.06 -10.22 -5.66
CA ILE A 49 2.66 -9.79 -5.77
C ILE A 49 1.98 -10.60 -6.88
N ARG A 50 0.88 -11.29 -6.57
CA ARG A 50 0.08 -12.05 -7.54
C ARG A 50 -1.33 -11.51 -7.59
N SER A 51 -1.91 -11.38 -8.78
CA SER A 51 -3.35 -11.12 -8.91
C SER A 51 -4.12 -12.34 -8.42
N ILE A 52 -5.12 -12.12 -7.58
CA ILE A 52 -6.03 -13.16 -7.07
C ILE A 52 -7.50 -12.82 -7.32
N GLY A 53 -7.79 -11.63 -7.87
CA GLY A 53 -9.15 -11.18 -8.15
C GLY A 53 -9.16 -9.78 -8.78
N LYS A 54 -10.35 -9.21 -8.94
CA LYS A 54 -10.49 -7.84 -9.43
C LYS A 54 -9.97 -6.86 -8.38
N ASP A 55 -8.90 -6.15 -8.71
CA ASP A 55 -8.21 -5.21 -7.82
C ASP A 55 -7.63 -5.87 -6.54
N GLU A 56 -7.62 -7.20 -6.47
CA GLU A 56 -7.16 -7.98 -5.32
C GLU A 56 -5.89 -8.76 -5.65
N TYR A 57 -4.92 -8.70 -4.73
CA TYR A 57 -3.61 -9.28 -4.90
C TYR A 57 -3.17 -10.01 -3.64
N SER A 58 -2.44 -11.11 -3.76
CA SER A 58 -1.65 -11.64 -2.65
C SER A 58 -0.27 -10.99 -2.64
N ILE A 59 0.31 -10.85 -1.45
CA ILE A 59 1.66 -10.34 -1.23
C ILE A 59 2.37 -11.23 -0.21
N GLN A 60 3.60 -11.62 -0.53
CA GLN A 60 4.46 -12.33 0.40
C GLN A 60 5.92 -11.98 0.16
N GLY A 61 6.69 -11.77 1.22
CA GLY A 61 8.13 -11.60 1.13
C GLY A 61 8.75 -11.04 2.38
N GLU A 62 10.03 -10.68 2.26
CA GLU A 62 10.84 -10.23 3.39
C GLU A 62 12.05 -9.39 2.95
N GLN A 63 12.55 -8.60 3.88
CA GLN A 63 13.89 -8.03 3.90
C GLN A 63 14.60 -8.59 5.13
N VAL A 64 15.85 -9.01 4.96
CA VAL A 64 16.67 -9.54 6.04
C VAL A 64 18.06 -8.96 5.92
N ASP A 65 18.53 -8.32 6.99
CA ASP A 65 19.92 -7.94 7.14
C ASP A 65 20.76 -9.17 7.47
N ARG A 66 21.83 -9.41 6.69
CA ARG A 66 22.60 -10.66 6.82
C ARG A 66 23.48 -10.68 8.05
N ASP A 67 23.88 -9.54 8.59
CA ASP A 67 24.86 -9.44 9.66
C ASP A 67 24.16 -9.38 11.02
N SER A 68 23.26 -8.42 11.19
CA SER A 68 22.48 -8.19 12.41
C SER A 68 21.30 -9.15 12.59
N LYS A 69 20.90 -9.86 11.53
CA LYS A 69 19.71 -10.72 11.48
C LYS A 69 18.40 -9.97 11.73
N GLU A 70 18.39 -8.65 11.56
CA GLU A 70 17.19 -7.83 11.57
C GLU A 70 16.34 -8.12 10.34
N TYR A 71 15.03 -7.96 10.46
CA TYR A 71 14.13 -8.29 9.36
C TYR A 71 12.81 -7.53 9.37
N VAL A 72 12.17 -7.50 8.21
CA VAL A 72 10.73 -7.29 8.06
C VAL A 72 10.16 -8.37 7.16
N LYS A 73 9.05 -8.98 7.57
CA LYS A 73 8.30 -9.98 6.81
C LYS A 73 6.88 -9.50 6.60
N ILE A 74 6.31 -9.78 5.43
CA ILE A 74 4.94 -9.43 5.09
C ILE A 74 4.27 -10.61 4.40
N ASN A 75 3.04 -10.92 4.82
CA ASN A 75 2.19 -11.93 4.21
C ASN A 75 0.73 -11.52 4.33
N GLY A 76 0.00 -11.46 3.21
CA GLY A 76 -1.41 -11.13 3.23
C GLY A 76 -1.99 -10.84 1.85
N THR A 77 -3.05 -10.03 1.84
CA THR A 77 -3.72 -9.56 0.63
C THR A 77 -3.75 -8.04 0.55
N LEU A 78 -3.81 -7.54 -0.67
CA LEU A 78 -3.90 -6.12 -1.01
C LEU A 78 -5.16 -5.91 -1.84
N LEU A 79 -5.95 -4.90 -1.48
CA LEU A 79 -7.02 -4.36 -2.31
C LEU A 79 -6.60 -2.99 -2.84
N ASN A 80 -6.45 -2.89 -4.15
CA ASN A 80 -6.03 -1.69 -4.85
C ASN A 80 -7.15 -0.64 -4.87
N LYS A 81 -6.85 0.57 -4.36
CA LYS A 81 -7.71 1.76 -4.42
C LYS A 81 -6.96 2.94 -5.04
N GLY A 82 -6.06 2.66 -5.97
CA GLY A 82 -5.25 3.64 -6.68
C GLY A 82 -4.05 4.07 -5.86
N ARG A 83 -4.12 5.26 -5.24
CA ARG A 83 -3.02 5.78 -4.41
C ARG A 83 -2.93 5.14 -3.02
N THR A 84 -3.85 4.26 -2.70
CA THR A 84 -3.91 3.53 -1.43
C THR A 84 -4.11 2.05 -1.71
N LEU A 85 -3.40 1.21 -0.96
CA LEU A 85 -3.65 -0.23 -0.89
C LEU A 85 -4.21 -0.55 0.49
N LYS A 86 -5.36 -1.24 0.54
CA LYS A 86 -5.83 -1.81 1.81
C LYS A 86 -5.18 -3.17 1.97
N PHE A 87 -4.41 -3.34 3.03
CA PHE A 87 -3.75 -4.59 3.36
C PHE A 87 -4.56 -5.36 4.40
N ASN A 88 -4.61 -6.67 4.27
CA ASN A 88 -5.08 -7.58 5.30
C ASN A 88 -4.08 -8.73 5.46
N GLY A 89 -3.51 -8.87 6.65
CA GLY A 89 -2.56 -9.95 6.91
C GLY A 89 -1.64 -9.67 8.08
N ASN A 90 -0.44 -10.23 8.01
CA ASN A 90 0.58 -10.13 9.03
C ASN A 90 1.82 -9.40 8.49
N ILE A 91 2.35 -8.49 9.30
CA ILE A 91 3.67 -7.87 9.13
C ILE A 91 4.43 -8.09 10.43
N VAL A 92 5.64 -8.64 10.34
CA VAL A 92 6.53 -8.79 11.50
C VAL A 92 7.83 -8.05 11.22
N SER A 93 8.16 -7.08 12.06
CA SER A 93 9.49 -6.45 12.06
C SER A 93 10.26 -6.85 13.31
N LYS A 94 11.58 -7.06 13.17
CA LYS A 94 12.48 -7.22 14.31
C LYS A 94 13.74 -6.41 14.06
N ILE A 95 13.92 -5.37 14.85
CA ILE A 95 15.07 -4.48 14.86
C ILE A 95 15.70 -4.59 16.25
N ASN A 96 17.01 -4.83 16.35
CA ASN A 96 17.65 -5.16 17.62
C ASN A 96 17.61 -3.99 18.61
N SER A 97 17.59 -2.75 18.11
CA SER A 97 17.52 -1.53 18.91
C SER A 97 16.10 -1.08 19.28
N ASN A 98 15.05 -1.70 18.74
CA ASN A 98 13.66 -1.27 18.95
C ASN A 98 12.90 -2.34 19.73
N ASN A 99 11.86 -1.95 20.49
CA ASN A 99 11.00 -2.89 21.22
C ASN A 99 11.79 -3.92 22.06
N ASP A 100 12.84 -3.48 22.75
CA ASP A 100 13.76 -4.34 23.52
C ASP A 100 14.32 -5.54 22.73
N GLY A 101 14.51 -5.36 21.41
CA GLY A 101 14.96 -6.39 20.48
C GLY A 101 13.93 -7.49 20.19
N GLN A 102 12.69 -7.35 20.68
CA GLN A 102 11.60 -8.27 20.44
C GLN A 102 10.90 -7.97 19.11
N PRO A 103 10.39 -9.00 18.40
CA PRO A 103 9.58 -8.77 17.21
C PRO A 103 8.34 -7.92 17.51
N CYS A 104 8.03 -6.99 16.61
CA CYS A 104 6.76 -6.29 16.56
C CYS A 104 5.85 -6.94 15.52
N GLU A 105 4.67 -7.39 15.93
CA GLU A 105 3.72 -8.09 15.08
C GLU A 105 2.46 -7.25 14.84
N LEU A 106 2.24 -6.88 13.59
CA LEU A 106 1.05 -6.19 13.12
C LEU A 106 0.14 -7.18 12.41
N ASN A 107 -1.04 -7.42 12.97
CA ASN A 107 -2.02 -8.38 12.46
C ASN A 107 -3.35 -7.70 12.14
N GLY A 108 -3.82 -7.83 10.90
CA GLY A 108 -5.13 -7.37 10.47
C GLY A 108 -5.08 -6.32 9.35
N LEU A 109 -5.91 -5.29 9.48
CA LEU A 109 -6.20 -4.33 8.42
C LEU A 109 -5.34 -3.08 8.53
N TYR A 110 -4.57 -2.80 7.47
CA TYR A 110 -3.71 -1.63 7.40
C TYR A 110 -3.80 -0.93 6.05
N LEU A 111 -3.21 0.26 5.95
CA LEU A 111 -3.17 1.04 4.72
C LEU A 111 -1.73 1.26 4.30
N PHE A 112 -1.46 1.04 3.02
CA PHE A 112 -0.26 1.55 2.35
C PHE A 112 -0.66 2.73 1.46
N LYS A 113 0.11 3.82 1.46
CA LYS A 113 -0.21 5.04 0.70
C LYS A 113 0.97 5.52 -0.14
N ALA A 114 0.70 5.82 -1.40
CA ALA A 114 1.64 6.53 -2.29
C ALA A 114 1.35 8.04 -2.19
N SER A 115 2.35 8.82 -1.78
CA SER A 115 2.22 10.27 -1.54
C SER A 115 3.12 11.07 -2.49
N GLY A 116 2.59 12.16 -3.05
CA GLY A 116 3.31 13.01 -4.01
C GLY A 116 3.88 12.21 -5.18
N VAL A 117 5.18 12.40 -5.42
CA VAL A 117 5.97 11.79 -6.51
C VAL A 117 6.76 10.54 -6.10
N ARG A 118 6.54 10.03 -4.88
CA ARG A 118 7.26 8.85 -4.36
C ARG A 118 6.97 7.61 -5.21
N LYS A 119 7.99 6.77 -5.38
CA LYS A 119 7.94 5.50 -6.14
C LYS A 119 7.65 4.27 -5.27
N TYR A 120 7.01 4.50 -4.13
CA TYR A 120 6.63 3.45 -3.18
C TYR A 120 5.31 3.77 -2.49
N TRP A 121 4.62 2.73 -2.03
CA TRP A 121 3.58 2.86 -1.04
C TRP A 121 4.15 2.57 0.35
N ARG A 122 3.89 3.47 1.30
CA ARG A 122 4.33 3.35 2.70
C ARG A 122 3.22 2.86 3.60
N LEU A 123 3.50 1.92 4.49
CA LEU A 123 2.60 1.53 5.58
C LEU A 123 2.24 2.77 6.42
N GLN A 124 0.96 2.99 6.70
CA GLN A 124 0.50 4.15 7.47
C GLN A 124 0.40 3.86 8.98
N HIS A 125 0.45 2.60 9.38
CA HIS A 125 0.65 2.22 10.78
C HIS A 125 2.14 2.33 11.10
N LEU A 126 2.56 3.56 11.38
CA LEU A 126 3.96 3.93 11.48
C LEU A 126 4.57 3.52 12.82
N LEU A 127 3.78 3.45 13.88
CA LEU A 127 4.29 3.22 15.23
C LEU A 127 4.68 1.75 15.39
N ASN A 128 5.88 1.51 15.92
CA ASN A 128 6.31 0.20 16.36
C ASN A 128 5.55 -0.19 17.65
N CYS A 129 5.66 -1.45 18.05
CA CYS A 129 4.99 -2.03 19.21
C CYS A 129 5.50 -1.45 20.54
N ASP A 130 6.66 -0.80 20.55
CA ASP A 130 7.15 -0.02 21.69
C ASP A 130 6.36 1.26 21.96
N GLY A 131 5.53 1.69 21.00
CA GLY A 131 4.69 2.89 21.15
C GLY A 131 5.42 4.22 20.93
N GLU A 132 6.70 4.20 20.54
CA GLU A 132 7.52 5.41 20.40
C GLU A 132 8.25 5.46 19.05
N THR A 133 8.79 4.33 18.60
CA THR A 133 9.61 4.25 17.40
C THR A 133 8.75 4.18 16.15
N THR A 134 9.26 4.74 15.04
CA THR A 134 8.56 4.70 13.76
C THR A 134 9.21 3.72 12.77
N ASP A 135 8.43 2.80 12.25
CA ASP A 135 8.80 1.85 11.20
C ASP A 135 8.29 2.32 9.83
N TYR A 136 9.17 2.87 9.00
CA TYR A 136 8.87 3.12 7.59
C TYR A 136 9.04 1.85 6.77
N ILE A 137 7.93 1.14 6.56
CA ILE A 137 7.84 -0.04 5.70
C ILE A 137 7.30 0.36 4.33
N ASP A 138 8.10 0.17 3.28
CA ASP A 138 7.82 0.64 1.92
C ASP A 138 7.82 -0.51 0.91
N ILE A 139 6.84 -0.48 -0.02
CA ILE A 139 6.74 -1.39 -1.17
C ILE A 139 6.90 -0.56 -2.45
N PHE A 140 7.93 -0.87 -3.24
CA PHE A 140 8.29 -0.11 -4.45
C PHE A 140 7.61 -0.63 -5.71
N PHE A 141 7.35 0.26 -6.68
CA PHE A 141 6.67 -0.09 -7.95
C PHE A 141 7.48 0.20 -9.21
#